data_AF-A0A655JK33-F1
#
_entry.id   AF-A0A655JK33-F1
#
_cell.length_a   1.000
_cell.length_b   1.000
_cell.length_c   1.000
_cell.angle_alpha   90.00
_cell.angle_beta   90.00
_cell.angle_gamma   90.00
#
_symmetry.space_group_name_H-M   'P 1'
#
loop_
_entity.id
_entity.type
_entity.pdbx_description
1 polymer ?
#
loop_
_entity_poly.entity_id
_entity_poly.type
_entity_poly.pdbx_seq_one_letter_code
_entity_poly.pdbx_strand_id
1 'polypeptide(L)' 'MIAIVGVDLLYYSYHRIAHRVRLIWATHQAHHSSEYFNFATALRQKWNNSGEILMWVPLPLIEPPR' A
#
# COMPACT_ATOMS: atom_id res chain seq x y z
N MET A 1 5.60 12.54 -15.17
CA MET A 1 6.00 13.17 -13.90
C MET A 1 4.85 13.23 -12.90
N ILE A 2 3.71 13.85 -13.23
CA ILE A 2 2.54 13.97 -12.34
C ILE A 2 2.02 12.60 -11.87
N ALA A 3 1.86 11.65 -12.81
CA ALA A 3 1.51 10.26 -12.53
C ALA A 3 2.40 9.62 -11.45
N ILE A 4 3.72 9.67 -11.65
CA ILE A 4 4.72 9.09 -10.75
C ILE A 4 4.59 9.69 -9.35
N VAL A 5 4.48 11.03 -9.26
CA VAL A 5 4.32 11.73 -7.97
C VAL A 5 2.99 11.35 -7.30
N GLY A 6 1.92 11.19 -8.08
CA GLY A 6 0.60 10.76 -7.57
C GLY A 6 0.64 9.33 -7.01
N VAL A 7 1.28 8.41 -7.73
CA VAL A 7 1.50 7.03 -7.27
C VAL A 7 2.30 7.01 -5.98
N ASP A 8 3.43 7.72 -5.92
CA ASP A 8 4.29 7.79 -4.73
C ASP A 8 3.53 8.34 -3.52
N LEU A 9 2.76 9.41 -3.71
CA LEU A 9 1.97 10.02 -2.64
C LEU A 9 0.90 9.07 -2.09
N LEU A 10 0.18 8.38 -2.97
CA LEU A 10 -0.86 7.42 -2.59
C LEU A 10 -0.25 6.20 -1.88
N TYR A 11 0.87 5.71 -2.37
CA TYR A 11 1.61 4.61 -1.75
C TYR A 11 2.11 4.99 -0.35
N TYR A 12 2.74 6.15 -0.21
CA TYR A 12 3.18 6.68 1.08
C TYR A 12 2.02 6.83 2.07
N SER A 13 0.91 7.41 1.60
CA SER A 13 -0.27 7.65 2.44
C SER A 13 -0.88 6.33 2.93
N TYR A 14 -1.02 5.34 2.04
CA TYR A 14 -1.49 4.00 2.41
C TYR A 14 -0.57 3.35 3.45
N HIS A 15 0.75 3.38 3.21
CA HIS A 15 1.74 2.81 4.13
C HIS A 15 1.64 3.46 5.52
N ARG A 16 1.54 4.80 5.57
CA ARG A 16 1.36 5.53 6.84
C ARG A 16 0.06 5.15 7.55
N ILE A 17 -1.05 5.02 6.82
CA ILE A 17 -2.34 4.58 7.39
C ILE A 17 -2.22 3.16 7.94
N ALA A 18 -1.55 2.24 7.23
CA ALA A 18 -1.33 0.87 7.65
C ALA A 18 -0.57 0.76 8.98
N HIS A 19 0.34 1.71 9.24
CA HIS A 19 1.04 1.82 10.53
C HIS A 19 0.24 2.52 11.64
N ARG A 20 -0.92 3.11 11.35
CA ARG A 20 -1.73 3.91 12.30
C ARG A 20 -3.10 3.33 12.60
N VAL A 21 -3.69 2.56 11.69
CA VAL A 21 -5.05 2.03 11.82
C VAL A 21 -5.00 0.51 12.00
N ARG A 22 -5.52 0.01 13.13
CA ARG A 22 -5.45 -1.42 13.51
C ARG A 22 -6.03 -2.38 12.46
N LEU A 23 -7.13 -1.99 11.81
CA LEU A 23 -7.76 -2.80 10.76
C LEU A 23 -6.84 -2.97 9.55
N ILE A 24 -6.15 -1.89 9.15
CA ILE A 24 -5.23 -1.91 8.01
C ILE A 24 -3.90 -2.55 8.41
N TRP A 25 -3.44 -2.37 9.66
CA TRP A 25 -2.28 -3.07 10.20
C TRP A 25 -2.41 -4.59 10.09
N ALA A 26 -3.60 -5.13 10.35
CA ALA A 26 -3.84 -6.57 10.25
C ALA A 26 -3.56 -7.16 8.85
N THR A 27 -3.60 -6.33 7.79
CA THR A 27 -3.23 -6.75 6.42
C THR A 27 -1.75 -6.47 6.10
N HIS A 28 -1.09 -5.57 6.84
CA HIS A 28 0.28 -5.10 6.60
C HIS A 28 1.34 -5.79 7.46
N GLN A 29 0.96 -6.29 8.64
CA GLN A 29 1.90 -6.82 9.64
C GLN A 29 2.75 -8.01 9.16
N ALA A 30 2.26 -8.77 8.17
CA ALA A 30 2.99 -9.93 7.63
C ALA A 30 4.35 -9.55 7.02
N HIS A 31 4.48 -8.31 6.55
CA HIS A 31 5.73 -7.75 6.03
C HIS A 31 6.69 -7.32 7.15
N HIS A 32 6.21 -7.13 8.39
CA HIS A 32 7.01 -6.70 9.56
C HIS A 32 7.25 -7.83 10.56
N SER A 33 6.75 -9.04 10.30
CA SER A 33 6.76 -10.13 11.26
C SER A 33 8.04 -10.96 11.27
N SER A 34 8.96 -10.75 10.33
CA SER A 34 10.21 -11.51 10.25
C SER A 34 11.30 -10.86 11.09
N GLU A 35 11.96 -11.67 11.92
CA GLU A 35 13.20 -11.30 12.62
C GLU A 35 14.44 -11.50 11.73
N TYR A 36 14.30 -12.23 10.63
CA TYR A 36 15.37 -12.52 9.68
C TYR A 36 15.36 -11.53 8.52
N PHE A 37 16.54 -11.00 8.18
CA PHE A 37 16.74 -10.12 7.02
C PHE A 37 16.94 -10.94 5.75
N ASN A 38 15.83 -11.32 5.12
CA ASN A 38 15.82 -12.04 3.85
C ASN A 38 14.64 -11.60 2.95
N PHE A 39 14.66 -12.03 1.70
CA PHE A 39 13.65 -11.64 0.70
C PHE A 39 12.29 -12.35 0.85
N ALA A 40 12.19 -13.42 1.64
CA ALA A 40 10.96 -14.20 1.73
C ALA A 40 9.81 -13.37 2.33
N THR A 41 10.12 -12.43 3.23
CA THR A 41 9.14 -11.51 3.83
C THR A 41 8.45 -10.60 2.81
N ALA A 42 9.17 -10.21 1.74
CA ALA A 42 8.62 -9.37 0.67
C ALA A 42 7.60 -10.13 -0.20
N LEU A 43 7.73 -11.45 -0.30
CA LEU A 43 6.85 -12.29 -1.11
C LEU A 43 5.54 -12.65 -0.39
N ARG A 44 5.48 -12.50 0.95
CA ARG A 44 4.27 -12.78 1.74
C ARG A 44 3.14 -11.84 1.32
N GLN A 45 2.11 -12.38 0.69
CA GLN A 45 0.94 -11.61 0.30
C GLN A 45 0.02 -11.34 1.48
N LYS A 46 -0.62 -10.18 1.44
CA LYS A 46 -1.69 -9.79 2.34
C LYS A 46 -2.93 -10.66 2.11
N TRP A 47 -3.59 -11.03 3.20
CA TRP A 47 -4.83 -11.81 3.14
C TRP A 47 -6.04 -11.00 2.67
N ASN A 48 -5.96 -9.66 2.75
CA ASN A 48 -6.98 -8.73 2.29
C ASN A 48 -6.33 -7.49 1.65
N ASN A 49 -6.73 -7.17 0.42
CA ASN A 49 -6.22 -6.06 -0.40
C ASN A 49 -7.24 -4.92 -0.60
N SER A 50 -8.44 -4.97 -0.01
CA SER A 50 -9.50 -3.98 -0.26
C SER A 50 -9.07 -2.54 0.08
N GLY A 51 -8.26 -2.36 1.14
CA GLY A 51 -7.76 -1.03 1.52
C GLY A 51 -6.81 -0.42 0.50
N GLU A 52 -6.00 -1.24 -0.18
CA GLU A 52 -5.11 -0.79 -1.25
C GLU A 52 -5.90 -0.49 -2.53
N ILE A 53 -6.89 -1.32 -2.88
CA ILE A 53 -7.79 -1.08 -4.02
C ILE A 53 -8.47 0.29 -3.89
N LEU A 54 -8.97 0.63 -2.69
CA LEU A 54 -9.59 1.93 -2.43
C LEU A 54 -8.62 3.09 -2.65
N MET A 55 -7.35 2.92 -2.28
CA MET A 55 -6.32 3.95 -2.46
C MET A 55 -5.96 4.22 -3.91
N TRP A 56 -6.26 3.30 -4.83
CA TRP A 56 -6.04 3.49 -6.27
C TRP A 56 -7.20 4.22 -6.96
N VAL A 57 -8.38 4.30 -6.35
CA VAL A 57 -9.56 4.99 -6.93
C VAL A 57 -9.29 6.45 -7.35
N PRO A 58 -8.48 7.25 -6.63
CA PRO A 58 -8.18 8.63 -7.04
C PRO A 58 -7.25 8.75 -8.25
N LEU A 59 -6.45 7.73 -8.60
CA LEU A 59 -5.44 7.85 -9.66
C LEU A 59 -6.02 8.13 -11.06
N PRO A 60 -7.07 7.44 -11.52
CA PRO A 60 -7.73 7.76 -12.78
C PRO A 60 -8.28 9.20 -12.86
N LEU A 61 -8.49 9.87 -11.72
CA LEU A 61 -8.93 11.27 -11.69
C LEU A 61 -7.78 12.25 -11.88
N ILE A 62 -6.55 11.86 -11.53
CA ILE A 62 -5.32 12.66 -11.69
C ILE A 62 -4.87 12.64 -13.17
N GLU A 63 -5.22 11.59 -13.90
CA GLU A 63 -4.90 11.39 -15.30
C GLU A 63 -6.20 11.20 -16.10
N PRO A 64 -6.91 12.28 -16.46
CA PRO A 64 -8.14 12.15 -17.23
C PRO A 64 -7.85 11.38 -18.53
N PRO A 65 -8.76 10.48 -18.96
CA PRO A 65 -8.62 9.78 -20.23
C PRO A 65 -8.50 10.83 -21.34
N ARG A 66 -7.41 10.75 -22.12
CA ARG A 66 -7.26 11.54 -23.34
C ARG A 66 -8.05 10.89 -24.47
#